data_AF-A0A5P0XH23-F1
#
_entry.id   AF-A0A5P0XH23-F1
#
_cell.length_a   1.000
_cell.length_b   1.000
_cell.length_c   1.000
_cell.angle_alpha   90.00
_cell.angle_beta   90.00
_cell.angle_gamma   90.00
#
_symmetry.space_group_name_H-M   'P 1'
#
loop_
_entity.id
_entity.type
_entity.pdbx_description
1 polymer ?
#
loop_
_entity_poly.entity_id
_entity_poly.type
_entity_poly.pdbx_seq_one_letter_code
_entity_poly.pdbx_strand_id
1 'polypeptide(L)'
;MYVPFETQATDWTDNGITVASINNFHEYEKKDGSGYETVLEVKKATSGEFEANTPYLLRTKDSGSKTITINNVKLHKAESKTYYCMSMTRKYNFTGIYTPQSGLGQDESSVAVYALNKQGLIAPLNPSTEVGAQRWYLTVSNRNSSNMSQASKSRSISIDEVGEGATTAIKGIQVITNNEADNTSLNGIYDLQGRKLSKEPTHGIYIKNGKKYVK
;
A
#
# COMPACT_ATOMS: atom_id res chain seq x y z
N MET A 1 7.57 8.81 -2.32
CA MET A 1 8.20 10.03 -1.77
C MET A 1 7.88 10.14 -0.30
N TYR A 2 8.80 10.70 0.48
CA TYR A 2 8.67 10.93 1.92
C TYR A 2 9.40 12.22 2.29
N VAL A 3 8.67 13.28 2.65
CA VAL A 3 9.20 14.63 2.80
C VAL A 3 8.77 15.27 4.13
N PRO A 4 9.58 16.19 4.69
CA PRO A 4 9.29 16.79 5.99
C PRO A 4 8.48 18.07 5.90
N PHE A 5 7.54 18.15 4.97
CA PHE A 5 6.68 19.32 4.82
C PHE A 5 5.29 18.92 4.32
N GLU A 6 4.30 19.72 4.71
CA GLU A 6 2.92 19.61 4.21
C GLU A 6 2.86 20.11 2.76
N THR A 7 2.01 19.50 1.92
CA THR A 7 1.74 19.96 0.55
C THR A 7 0.28 19.82 0.19
N GLN A 8 -0.16 20.51 -0.84
CA GLN A 8 -1.47 20.28 -1.45
C GLN A 8 -1.35 19.33 -2.64
N ALA A 9 -2.40 18.58 -2.93
CA ALA A 9 -2.46 17.75 -4.15
C ALA A 9 -2.11 18.56 -5.41
N THR A 10 -2.59 19.81 -5.47
CA THR A 10 -2.40 20.74 -6.58
C THR A 10 -0.94 21.14 -6.80
N ASP A 11 -0.12 21.17 -5.74
CA ASP A 11 1.33 21.43 -5.87
C ASP A 11 2.00 20.41 -6.80
N TRP A 12 1.45 19.20 -6.87
CA TRP A 12 1.93 18.11 -7.72
C TRP A 12 1.16 18.03 -9.04
N THR A 13 -0.18 18.03 -8.98
CA THR A 13 -1.01 17.78 -10.16
C THR A 13 -0.92 18.89 -11.19
N ASP A 14 -0.77 20.15 -10.77
CA ASP A 14 -0.61 21.30 -11.67
C ASP A 14 0.74 21.24 -12.41
N ASN A 15 1.71 20.53 -11.83
CA ASN A 15 3.00 20.21 -12.44
C ASN A 15 2.95 18.90 -13.25
N GLY A 16 1.77 18.35 -13.54
CA GLY A 16 1.61 17.11 -14.31
C GLY A 16 2.11 15.85 -13.58
N ILE A 17 2.24 15.91 -12.26
CA ILE A 17 2.64 14.79 -11.41
C ILE A 17 1.40 14.17 -10.80
N THR A 18 1.16 12.89 -11.08
CA THR A 18 0.12 12.14 -10.37
C THR A 18 0.62 11.81 -8.99
N VAL A 19 -0.17 12.10 -7.96
CA VAL A 19 0.12 11.75 -6.57
C VAL A 19 -1.00 10.88 -6.01
N ALA A 20 -0.64 9.86 -5.24
CA ALA A 20 -1.58 8.95 -4.62
C ALA A 20 -1.18 8.63 -3.18
N SER A 21 -2.19 8.52 -2.31
CA SER A 21 -2.03 8.02 -0.95
C SER A 21 -2.14 6.51 -0.91
N ILE A 22 -1.36 5.89 -0.03
CA ILE A 22 -1.47 4.47 0.27
C ILE A 22 -2.85 4.21 0.89
N ASN A 23 -3.61 3.27 0.33
CA ASN A 23 -4.94 2.91 0.85
C ASN A 23 -4.91 1.60 1.63
N ASN A 24 -4.59 0.49 0.95
CA ASN A 24 -4.62 -0.84 1.56
C ASN A 24 -3.86 -1.89 0.74
N PHE A 25 -3.62 -3.06 1.33
CA PHE A 25 -3.19 -4.25 0.60
C PHE A 25 -4.31 -5.27 0.47
N HIS A 26 -4.40 -5.86 -0.71
CA HIS A 26 -5.32 -6.94 -1.01
C HIS A 26 -4.57 -8.18 -1.49
N GLU A 27 -5.06 -9.34 -1.10
CA GLU A 27 -4.56 -10.64 -1.55
C GLU A 27 -5.67 -11.34 -2.34
N TYR A 28 -5.47 -11.50 -3.64
CA TYR A 28 -6.43 -12.14 -4.54
C TYR A 28 -5.93 -13.53 -4.91
N GLU A 29 -6.78 -14.54 -4.82
CA GLU A 29 -6.45 -15.86 -5.34
C GLU A 29 -6.38 -15.82 -6.87
N LYS A 30 -5.32 -16.40 -7.43
CA LYS A 30 -5.15 -16.47 -8.88
C LYS A 30 -6.11 -17.47 -9.49
N LYS A 31 -6.64 -17.14 -10.67
CA LYS A 31 -7.61 -17.98 -11.41
C LYS A 31 -7.12 -19.41 -11.66
N ASP A 32 -5.81 -19.61 -11.80
CA ASP A 32 -5.19 -20.91 -12.04
C ASP A 32 -4.93 -21.71 -10.75
N GLY A 33 -5.32 -21.20 -9.58
CA GLY A 33 -5.07 -21.83 -8.28
C GLY A 33 -3.59 -21.87 -7.87
N SER A 34 -2.70 -21.20 -8.60
CA SER A 34 -1.24 -21.21 -8.35
C SER A 34 -0.81 -20.40 -7.11
N GLY A 35 -1.76 -19.82 -6.39
CA GLY A 35 -1.55 -19.06 -5.17
C GLY A 35 -2.25 -17.70 -5.21
N TYR A 36 -1.64 -16.71 -4.56
CA TYR A 36 -2.21 -15.37 -4.41
C TYR A 36 -1.38 -14.31 -5.17
N GLU A 37 -2.07 -13.29 -5.66
CA GLU A 37 -1.49 -12.01 -6.05
C GLU A 37 -1.70 -11.00 -4.92
N THR A 38 -0.65 -10.23 -4.61
CA THR A 38 -0.73 -9.12 -3.67
C THR A 38 -0.77 -7.82 -4.44
N VAL A 39 -1.78 -7.00 -4.17
CA VAL A 39 -1.99 -5.70 -4.80
C VAL A 39 -1.96 -4.61 -3.72
N LEU A 40 -1.17 -3.58 -3.94
CA LEU A 40 -1.26 -2.33 -3.22
C LEU A 40 -2.33 -1.46 -3.87
N GLU A 41 -3.41 -1.21 -3.17
CA GLU A 41 -4.37 -0.20 -3.56
C GLU A 41 -3.91 1.16 -3.10
N VAL A 42 -4.00 2.12 -4.02
CA VAL A 42 -3.76 3.53 -3.75
C VAL A 42 -4.94 4.37 -4.20
N LYS A 43 -5.12 5.51 -3.54
CA LYS A 43 -6.13 6.48 -3.91
C LYS A 43 -5.44 7.67 -4.55
N LYS A 44 -5.72 7.91 -5.83
CA LYS A 44 -5.24 9.11 -6.51
C LYS A 44 -5.87 10.34 -5.87
N ALA A 45 -5.04 11.31 -5.54
CA ALA A 45 -5.52 12.58 -5.03
C ALA A 45 -5.63 13.59 -6.17
N THR A 46 -6.78 14.25 -6.25
CA THR A 46 -7.01 15.39 -7.14
C THR A 46 -7.10 16.71 -6.38
N SER A 47 -7.27 16.67 -5.05
CA SER A 47 -7.34 17.82 -4.17
C SER A 47 -7.05 17.42 -2.71
N GLY A 48 -6.87 18.41 -1.84
CA GLY A 48 -6.67 18.22 -0.40
C GLY A 48 -5.21 18.17 0.04
N GLU A 49 -5.03 18.16 1.36
CA GLU A 49 -3.72 18.26 2.02
C GLU A 49 -3.03 16.89 2.13
N PHE A 50 -1.70 16.95 2.04
CA PHE A 50 -0.76 15.86 2.25
C PHE A 50 0.07 16.19 3.48
N GLU A 51 0.12 15.23 4.40
CA GLU A 51 0.81 15.37 5.67
C GLU A 51 2.33 15.24 5.50
N ALA A 52 3.07 16.04 6.28
CA ALA A 52 4.51 15.85 6.43
C ALA A 52 4.81 14.47 7.04
N ASN A 53 5.95 13.90 6.67
CA ASN A 53 6.44 12.62 7.20
C ASN A 53 5.47 11.46 6.92
N THR A 54 4.82 11.46 5.76
CA THR A 54 3.90 10.42 5.31
C THR A 54 4.31 9.86 3.95
N PRO A 55 4.25 8.53 3.73
CA PRO A 55 4.63 7.92 2.45
C PRO A 55 3.55 8.12 1.39
N TYR A 56 3.98 8.61 0.22
CA TYR A 56 3.11 8.80 -0.95
C TYR A 56 3.73 8.19 -2.21
N LEU A 57 2.88 7.84 -3.20
CA LEU A 57 3.31 7.46 -4.54
C LEU A 57 3.19 8.65 -5.48
N LEU A 58 4.26 8.90 -6.24
CA LEU A 58 4.29 9.93 -7.27
C LEU A 58 4.64 9.29 -8.60
N ARG A 59 3.97 9.70 -9.67
CA ARG A 59 4.21 9.25 -11.04
C ARG A 59 4.23 10.44 -11.98
N THR A 60 5.29 10.56 -12.76
CA THR A 60 5.38 11.49 -13.90
C THR A 60 4.98 10.76 -15.18
N LYS A 61 4.37 11.47 -16.13
CA LYS A 61 4.19 10.95 -17.50
C LYS A 61 5.46 11.12 -18.34
N ASP A 62 6.25 12.14 -18.00
CA ASP A 62 7.46 12.51 -18.71
C ASP A 62 8.65 11.68 -18.22
N SER A 63 9.53 11.29 -19.14
CA SER A 63 10.83 10.72 -18.82
C SER A 63 11.85 11.82 -18.50
N GLY A 64 12.76 11.54 -17.57
CA GLY A 64 13.86 12.45 -17.23
C GLY A 64 13.69 13.14 -15.87
N SER A 65 14.58 14.09 -15.59
CA SER A 65 14.52 14.89 -14.36
C SER A 65 13.50 16.00 -14.51
N LYS A 66 12.71 16.24 -13.45
CA LYS A 66 11.73 17.34 -13.37
C LYS A 66 11.98 18.11 -12.09
N THR A 67 12.13 19.42 -12.22
CA THR A 67 12.20 20.34 -11.08
C THR A 67 10.86 21.01 -10.92
N ILE A 68 10.34 21.02 -9.70
CA ILE A 68 9.14 21.77 -9.32
C ILE A 68 9.50 22.74 -8.19
N THR A 69 8.74 23.81 -8.06
CA THR A 69 8.86 24.77 -6.97
C THR A 69 7.55 24.82 -6.22
N ILE A 70 7.59 24.50 -4.93
CA ILE A 70 6.44 24.62 -4.03
C ILE A 70 6.77 25.73 -3.03
N ASN A 71 5.92 26.76 -2.97
CA ASN A 71 6.15 27.96 -2.17
C ASN A 71 5.37 27.89 -0.85
N ASN A 72 5.85 28.61 0.17
CA ASN A 72 5.19 28.77 1.47
C ASN A 72 4.84 27.44 2.16
N VAL A 73 5.63 26.39 1.94
CA VAL A 73 5.43 25.09 2.60
C VAL A 73 5.74 25.19 4.08
N LYS A 74 4.89 24.56 4.90
CA LYS A 74 5.15 24.40 6.31
C LYS A 74 6.08 23.21 6.52
N LEU A 75 7.30 23.50 7.00
CA LEU A 75 8.30 22.50 7.31
C LEU A 75 8.07 21.92 8.71
N HIS A 76 8.25 20.61 8.82
CA HIS A 76 8.20 19.85 10.05
C HIS A 76 9.59 19.29 10.37
N LYS A 77 9.78 18.89 11.62
CA LYS A 77 10.95 18.10 11.99
C LYS A 77 10.94 16.79 11.20
N ALA A 78 12.07 16.46 10.58
CA ALA A 78 12.25 15.19 9.88
C ALA A 78 12.22 14.04 10.90
N GLU A 79 11.25 13.14 10.75
CA GLU A 79 11.06 12.00 11.65
C GLU A 79 10.64 10.78 10.83
N SER A 80 11.30 9.63 11.05
CA SER A 80 10.91 8.37 10.41
C SER A 80 9.68 7.80 11.10
N LYS A 81 8.54 7.89 10.43
CA LYS A 81 7.28 7.25 10.84
C LYS A 81 7.09 5.97 10.06
N THR A 82 6.42 5.02 10.69
CA THR A 82 5.98 3.79 10.03
C THR A 82 4.47 3.86 9.82
N TYR A 83 4.04 3.70 8.57
CA TYR A 83 2.63 3.56 8.23
C TYR A 83 2.29 2.08 8.04
N TYR A 84 1.26 1.63 8.74
CA TYR A 84 0.94 0.22 8.89
C TYR A 84 -0.29 -0.20 8.08
N CYS A 85 -0.18 -1.30 7.36
CA CYS A 85 -1.26 -1.97 6.65
C CYS A 85 -1.20 -3.49 6.91
N MET A 86 -2.32 -4.18 6.69
CA MET A 86 -2.42 -5.63 6.85
C MET A 86 -3.29 -6.24 5.74
N SER A 87 -2.92 -7.44 5.31
CA SER A 87 -3.80 -8.35 4.58
C SER A 87 -4.32 -9.45 5.51
N MET A 88 -4.93 -10.48 4.93
CA MET A 88 -5.29 -11.68 5.68
C MET A 88 -4.06 -12.37 6.28
N THR A 89 -2.97 -12.47 5.52
CA THR A 89 -1.82 -13.29 5.90
C THR A 89 -0.56 -12.50 6.24
N ARG A 90 -0.44 -11.23 5.83
CA ARG A 90 0.78 -10.44 5.98
C ARG A 90 0.55 -9.11 6.70
N LYS A 91 1.64 -8.62 7.29
CA LYS A 91 1.81 -7.25 7.80
C LYS A 91 2.67 -6.47 6.82
N TYR A 92 2.32 -5.21 6.61
CA TYR A 92 3.00 -4.30 5.69
C TYR A 92 3.34 -3.02 6.45
N ASN A 93 4.62 -2.68 6.52
CA ASN A 93 5.09 -1.45 7.15
C ASN A 93 5.82 -0.60 6.12
N PHE A 94 5.27 0.55 5.81
CA PHE A 94 5.96 1.58 5.02
C PHE A 94 6.80 2.43 5.94
N THR A 95 8.10 2.49 5.70
CA THR A 95 9.04 3.28 6.50
C THR A 95 9.69 4.34 5.61
N GLY A 96 9.53 5.60 6.00
CA GLY A 96 10.14 6.74 5.32
C GLY A 96 11.58 7.01 5.75
N ILE A 97 12.40 7.45 4.80
CA ILE A 97 13.82 7.77 4.98
C ILE A 97 14.13 9.13 4.34
N TYR A 98 14.98 9.93 4.99
CA TYR A 98 15.42 11.22 4.45
C TYR A 98 16.81 11.16 3.83
N THR A 99 17.67 10.29 4.33
CA THR A 99 19.00 10.03 3.79
C THR A 99 18.99 8.75 2.97
N PRO A 100 19.90 8.60 1.99
CA PRO A 100 20.07 7.33 1.30
C PRO A 100 20.35 6.20 2.29
N GLN A 101 19.76 5.03 2.06
CA GLN A 101 19.93 3.85 2.90
C GLN A 101 20.38 2.67 2.04
N SER A 102 21.45 2.02 2.48
CA SER A 102 22.04 0.83 1.87
C SER A 102 21.95 -0.35 2.83
N GLY A 103 22.13 -1.58 2.33
CA GLY A 103 22.03 -2.79 3.16
C GLY A 103 20.60 -3.15 3.56
N LEU A 104 19.60 -2.52 2.94
CA LEU A 104 18.19 -2.90 3.07
C LEU A 104 17.97 -4.24 2.33
N GLY A 105 17.15 -5.12 2.91
CA GLY A 105 16.89 -6.44 2.31
C GLY A 105 17.88 -7.52 2.71
N GLN A 106 18.50 -7.41 3.89
CA GLN A 106 19.19 -8.57 4.49
C GLN A 106 18.23 -9.74 4.64
N ASP A 107 18.72 -10.96 4.42
CA ASP A 107 17.91 -12.17 4.41
C ASP A 107 17.56 -12.61 5.83
N GLU A 108 16.71 -11.82 6.49
CA GLU A 108 15.98 -12.31 7.64
C GLU A 108 14.90 -13.26 7.12
N SER A 109 14.93 -14.51 7.58
CA SER A 109 13.96 -15.55 7.19
C SER A 109 12.50 -15.17 7.51
N SER A 110 12.31 -14.15 8.36
CA SER A 110 11.02 -13.68 8.87
C SER A 110 10.60 -12.29 8.36
N VAL A 111 11.42 -11.59 7.55
CA VAL A 111 11.06 -10.30 6.93
C VAL A 111 11.57 -10.18 5.49
N ALA A 112 10.69 -9.74 4.59
CA ALA A 112 11.02 -9.35 3.22
C ALA A 112 10.99 -7.82 3.09
N VAL A 113 11.93 -7.23 2.35
CA VAL A 113 12.02 -5.78 2.16
C VAL A 113 11.85 -5.44 0.68
N TYR A 114 11.05 -4.43 0.39
CA TYR A 114 10.71 -3.99 -0.97
C TYR A 114 10.89 -2.47 -1.10
N ALA A 115 11.13 -1.99 -2.31
CA ALA A 115 10.92 -0.59 -2.65
C ALA A 115 10.45 -0.43 -4.10
N LEU A 116 10.00 0.78 -4.44
CA LEU A 116 9.65 1.13 -5.81
C LEU A 116 10.91 1.18 -6.68
N ASN A 117 11.00 0.29 -7.66
CA ASN A 117 12.11 0.26 -8.61
C ASN A 117 11.91 1.29 -9.74
N LYS A 118 12.91 1.39 -10.63
CA LYS A 118 12.87 2.35 -11.75
C LYS A 118 11.79 2.03 -12.79
N GLN A 119 11.28 0.80 -12.80
CA GLN A 119 10.19 0.34 -13.67
C GLN A 119 8.81 0.62 -13.06
N GLY A 120 8.74 1.25 -11.89
CA GLY A 120 7.47 1.56 -11.22
C GLY A 120 6.83 0.37 -10.51
N LEU A 121 7.58 -0.71 -10.28
CA LEU A 121 7.12 -1.88 -9.53
C LEU A 121 7.65 -1.84 -8.10
N ILE A 122 6.83 -2.25 -7.13
CA ILE A 122 7.30 -2.52 -5.78
C ILE A 122 7.96 -3.90 -5.81
N ALA A 123 9.28 -3.92 -5.83
CA ALA A 123 10.09 -5.12 -6.02
C ALA A 123 10.95 -5.40 -4.79
N PRO A 124 11.27 -6.68 -4.53
CA PRO A 124 12.17 -7.04 -3.43
C PRO A 124 13.52 -6.35 -3.60
N LEU A 125 14.09 -5.90 -2.48
CA LEU A 125 15.43 -5.33 -2.44
C LEU A 125 16.45 -6.45 -2.25
N ASN A 126 17.50 -6.40 -3.05
CA ASN A 126 18.72 -7.17 -2.80
C ASN A 126 19.57 -6.40 -1.77
N PRO A 127 20.38 -7.08 -0.93
CA PRO A 127 21.23 -6.43 0.07
C PRO A 127 22.16 -5.32 -0.46
N SER A 128 22.53 -5.40 -1.74
CA SER A 128 23.36 -4.40 -2.43
C SER A 128 22.59 -3.20 -2.98
N THR A 129 21.27 -3.17 -2.83
CA THR A 129 20.42 -2.10 -3.38
C THR A 129 20.40 -0.91 -2.44
N GLU A 130 20.77 0.26 -2.95
CA GLU A 130 20.56 1.53 -2.26
C GLU A 130 19.18 2.09 -2.57
N VAL A 131 18.48 2.54 -1.53
CA VAL A 131 17.29 3.38 -1.66
C VAL A 131 17.71 4.82 -1.43
N GLY A 132 17.49 5.70 -2.41
CA GLY A 132 17.86 7.11 -2.32
C GLY A 132 17.12 7.89 -1.22
N ALA A 133 17.57 9.12 -0.99
CA ALA A 133 16.97 10.06 -0.05
C ALA A 133 15.46 10.33 -0.29
N GLN A 134 14.75 10.73 0.76
CA GLN A 134 13.34 11.16 0.73
C GLN A 134 12.39 10.13 0.08
N ARG A 135 12.70 8.86 0.28
CA ARG A 135 11.95 7.72 -0.22
C ARG A 135 11.37 6.93 0.95
N TRP A 136 10.67 5.85 0.62
CA TRP A 136 10.20 4.89 1.59
C TRP A 136 10.50 3.49 1.08
N TYR A 137 10.61 2.55 2.00
CA TYR A 137 10.66 1.11 1.74
C TYR A 137 9.53 0.42 2.48
N LEU A 138 9.21 -0.79 2.05
CA LEU A 138 8.15 -1.62 2.59
C LEU A 138 8.77 -2.86 3.22
N THR A 139 8.46 -3.14 4.48
CA THR A 139 8.74 -4.46 5.08
C THR A 139 7.47 -5.29 5.14
N VAL A 140 7.61 -6.57 4.78
CA VAL A 140 6.54 -7.55 4.74
C VAL A 140 6.91 -8.71 5.65
N SER A 141 6.03 -9.00 6.61
CA SER A 141 6.20 -10.10 7.55
C SER A 141 4.89 -10.86 7.75
N ASN A 142 4.99 -12.02 8.39
CA ASN A 142 3.82 -12.86 8.64
C ASN A 142 2.92 -12.23 9.69
N ARG A 143 1.61 -12.30 9.48
CA ARG A 143 0.66 -12.04 10.55
C ARG A 143 0.73 -13.21 11.54
N ASN A 144 0.56 -12.95 12.84
CA ASN A 144 0.87 -13.81 14.00
C ASN A 144 0.34 -15.29 14.00
N SER A 145 -0.31 -15.75 12.93
CA SER A 145 -0.83 -17.11 12.76
C SER A 145 -0.53 -17.74 11.39
N SER A 146 0.13 -17.04 10.46
CA SER A 146 0.43 -17.59 9.13
C SER A 146 1.87 -18.14 9.09
N ASN A 147 2.02 -19.45 8.86
CA ASN A 147 3.31 -20.09 8.58
C ASN A 147 3.64 -20.05 7.07
N MET A 148 3.29 -18.95 6.42
CA MET A 148 3.54 -18.79 4.99
C MET A 148 5.03 -18.56 4.76
N SER A 149 5.64 -19.43 3.95
CA SER A 149 7.02 -19.28 3.49
C SER A 149 7.24 -17.86 2.94
N GLN A 150 8.37 -17.27 3.31
CA GLN A 150 8.80 -16.01 2.71
C GLN A 150 9.41 -16.19 1.33
N ALA A 151 9.50 -17.41 0.77
CA ALA A 151 9.88 -17.60 -0.64
C ALA A 151 8.95 -16.87 -1.62
N SER A 152 7.78 -16.38 -1.17
CA SER A 152 6.99 -15.34 -1.83
C SER A 152 7.73 -14.00 -2.06
N LYS A 153 8.94 -13.83 -1.51
CA LYS A 153 9.91 -12.73 -1.71
C LYS A 153 10.15 -12.39 -3.18
N SER A 154 9.81 -13.27 -4.12
CA SER A 154 10.15 -13.13 -5.54
C SER A 154 9.06 -12.53 -6.44
N ARG A 155 7.93 -12.05 -5.90
CA ARG A 155 6.88 -11.43 -6.73
C ARG A 155 6.79 -9.94 -6.47
N SER A 156 6.87 -9.15 -7.52
CA SER A 156 6.55 -7.72 -7.47
C SER A 156 5.11 -7.55 -6.99
N ILE A 157 4.87 -6.50 -6.20
CA ILE A 157 3.52 -6.11 -5.80
C ILE A 157 2.99 -5.14 -6.86
N SER A 158 1.85 -5.50 -7.45
CA SER A 158 1.10 -4.65 -8.37
C SER A 158 0.50 -3.45 -7.63
N ILE A 159 0.38 -2.31 -8.30
CA ILE A 159 -0.30 -1.12 -7.75
C ILE A 159 -1.59 -0.92 -8.52
N ASP A 160 -2.71 -0.82 -7.81
CA ASP A 160 -4.03 -0.55 -8.38
C ASP A 160 -4.59 0.78 -7.84
N GLU A 161 -5.26 1.53 -8.71
CA GLU A 161 -5.80 2.85 -8.40
C GLU A 161 -7.31 2.73 -8.14
N VAL A 162 -7.71 2.87 -6.87
CA VAL A 162 -9.12 2.73 -6.46
C VAL A 162 -9.78 4.10 -6.32
N GLY A 163 -10.22 4.63 -7.46
CA GLY A 163 -10.94 5.89 -7.56
C GLY A 163 -10.09 7.14 -7.35
N GLU A 164 -10.75 8.31 -7.38
CA GLU A 164 -10.12 9.62 -7.23
C GLU A 164 -10.95 10.56 -6.35
N GLY A 165 -10.30 11.58 -5.79
CA GLY A 165 -10.98 12.63 -5.03
C GLY A 165 -10.10 13.27 -3.95
N ALA A 166 -10.73 13.99 -3.02
CA ALA A 166 -10.02 14.65 -1.92
C ALA A 166 -9.35 13.65 -0.96
N THR A 167 -8.20 14.03 -0.40
CA THR A 167 -7.47 13.31 0.66
C THR A 167 -8.17 13.44 2.01
N THR A 168 -9.39 12.95 2.14
CA THR A 168 -10.20 13.20 3.35
C THR A 168 -9.71 12.50 4.62
N ALA A 169 -8.60 11.75 4.62
CA ALA A 169 -8.12 10.84 5.69
C ALA A 169 -9.15 9.80 6.19
N ILE A 170 -10.42 9.95 5.83
CA ILE A 170 -11.58 9.13 6.14
C ILE A 170 -11.91 8.33 4.89
N LYS A 171 -11.89 7.01 5.04
CA LYS A 171 -12.18 6.02 3.99
C LYS A 171 -13.68 5.99 3.70
N GLY A 172 -14.06 6.00 2.42
CA GLY A 172 -15.32 5.38 2.04
C GLY A 172 -15.19 3.87 2.23
N ILE A 173 -16.07 3.26 3.01
CA ILE A 173 -16.15 1.78 3.09
C ILE A 173 -16.72 1.32 1.76
N GLN A 174 -15.86 0.88 0.84
CA GLN A 174 -16.27 0.23 -0.40
C GLN A 174 -15.97 -1.26 -0.30
N VAL A 175 -16.97 -2.07 -0.67
CA VAL A 175 -16.80 -3.49 -0.91
C VAL A 175 -16.16 -3.61 -2.29
N ILE A 176 -14.87 -3.91 -2.34
CA ILE A 176 -14.13 -4.06 -3.60
C ILE A 176 -14.27 -5.52 -4.04
N THR A 177 -15.06 -5.74 -5.08
CA THR A 177 -15.19 -7.03 -5.80
C THR A 177 -14.67 -6.82 -7.21
N ASN A 178 -13.38 -6.54 -7.36
CA ASN A 178 -12.82 -6.14 -8.65
C ASN A 178 -12.24 -7.29 -9.48
N ASN A 179 -12.38 -8.56 -9.05
CA ASN A 179 -12.00 -9.70 -9.86
C ASN A 179 -13.14 -10.69 -10.02
N GLU A 180 -13.45 -11.11 -11.26
CA GLU A 180 -14.44 -12.17 -11.51
C GLU A 180 -14.06 -13.55 -10.93
N ALA A 181 -12.80 -13.72 -10.49
CA ALA A 181 -12.36 -14.85 -9.67
C ALA A 181 -13.00 -14.86 -8.27
N ASP A 182 -13.50 -13.70 -7.81
CA ASP A 182 -14.23 -13.59 -6.55
C ASP A 182 -15.61 -14.25 -6.60
N ASN A 183 -16.15 -14.63 -7.76
CA ASN A 183 -17.38 -15.41 -7.81
C ASN A 183 -17.27 -16.76 -7.07
N THR A 184 -16.04 -17.27 -6.90
CA THR A 184 -15.73 -18.45 -6.07
C THR A 184 -15.34 -18.12 -4.62
N SER A 185 -14.81 -16.91 -4.35
CA SER A 185 -14.55 -16.40 -2.99
C SER A 185 -15.82 -15.95 -2.25
N LEU A 186 -16.95 -15.86 -2.98
CA LEU A 186 -18.31 -15.75 -2.47
C LEU A 186 -18.76 -16.93 -1.57
N ASN A 187 -17.91 -17.88 -1.20
CA ASN A 187 -18.30 -18.96 -0.28
C ASN A 187 -17.53 -18.84 1.04
N GLY A 188 -18.14 -18.18 2.02
CA GLY A 188 -17.55 -17.95 3.33
C GLY A 188 -18.27 -16.88 4.15
N ILE A 189 -17.87 -16.78 5.40
CA ILE A 189 -18.33 -15.77 6.36
C ILE A 189 -17.13 -14.89 6.66
N TYR A 190 -17.28 -13.58 6.60
CA TYR A 190 -16.20 -12.61 6.77
C TYR A 190 -16.66 -11.46 7.67
N ASP A 191 -15.78 -10.93 8.50
CA ASP A 191 -16.04 -9.67 9.18
C ASP A 191 -15.83 -8.46 8.26
N LEU A 192 -16.12 -7.25 8.76
CA LEU A 192 -15.91 -6.01 8.01
C LEU A 192 -14.45 -5.68 7.70
N GLN A 193 -13.50 -6.45 8.24
CA GLN A 193 -12.08 -6.34 7.92
C GLN A 193 -11.64 -7.40 6.90
N GLY A 194 -12.58 -8.16 6.33
CA GLY A 194 -12.30 -9.20 5.34
C GLY A 194 -11.66 -10.46 5.93
N ARG A 195 -11.64 -10.65 7.26
CA ARG A 195 -11.13 -11.89 7.86
C ARG A 195 -12.18 -12.99 7.77
N LYS A 196 -11.80 -14.15 7.26
CA LYS A 196 -12.68 -15.34 7.22
C LYS A 196 -13.01 -15.82 8.63
N LEU A 197 -14.28 -16.00 8.92
CA LEU A 197 -14.83 -16.51 10.15
C LEU A 197 -15.23 -17.98 9.98
N SER A 198 -15.00 -18.80 11.01
CA SER A 198 -15.39 -20.22 11.03
C SER A 198 -16.88 -20.43 11.32
N LYS A 199 -17.57 -19.41 11.83
CA LYS A 199 -19.00 -19.44 12.17
C LYS A 199 -19.62 -18.05 12.03
N GLU A 200 -20.94 -18.01 11.89
CA GLU A 200 -21.66 -16.73 11.88
C GLU A 200 -21.54 -16.01 13.23
N PRO A 201 -21.29 -14.70 13.23
CA PRO A 201 -21.40 -13.89 14.44
C PRO A 201 -22.81 -13.96 15.04
N THR A 202 -22.89 -13.81 16.37
CA THR A 202 -24.18 -13.71 17.08
C THR A 202 -24.72 -12.29 17.11
N HIS A 203 -23.87 -11.27 16.93
CA HIS A 203 -24.22 -9.85 16.89
C HIS A 203 -23.30 -9.11 15.91
N GLY A 204 -23.78 -8.00 15.34
CA GLY A 204 -23.03 -7.08 14.50
C GLY A 204 -23.22 -7.31 13.00
N ILE A 205 -22.35 -6.68 12.20
CA ILE A 205 -22.40 -6.72 10.74
C ILE A 205 -21.32 -7.68 10.23
N TYR A 206 -21.68 -8.53 9.28
CA TYR A 206 -20.76 -9.46 8.62
C TYR A 206 -21.12 -9.64 7.14
N ILE A 207 -20.19 -10.16 6.36
CA ILE A 207 -20.42 -10.56 4.97
C ILE A 207 -20.51 -12.08 4.93
N LYS A 208 -21.61 -12.64 4.43
CA LYS A 208 -21.73 -14.06 4.13
C LYS A 208 -22.06 -14.22 2.66
N ASN A 209 -21.19 -14.93 1.98
CA ASN A 209 -21.31 -15.19 0.55
C ASN A 209 -21.51 -13.92 -0.29
N GLY A 210 -20.68 -12.91 -0.05
CA GLY A 210 -20.77 -11.58 -0.70
C GLY A 210 -21.99 -10.74 -0.33
N LYS A 211 -22.88 -11.23 0.53
CA LYS A 211 -24.04 -10.47 1.01
C LYS A 211 -23.79 -9.96 2.42
N LYS A 212 -24.15 -8.71 2.68
CA LYS A 212 -24.14 -8.12 4.03
C LYS A 212 -25.28 -8.71 4.87
N TYR A 213 -24.96 -9.08 6.10
CA TYR A 213 -25.90 -9.50 7.14
C TYR A 213 -25.74 -8.62 8.37
N VAL A 214 -26.85 -8.37 9.05
CA VAL A 214 -26.91 -7.62 10.31
C VAL A 214 -27.63 -8.51 11.31
N LYS A 215 -27.00 -8.75 12.46
CA LYS A 215 -27.56 -9.48 13.60
C LYS A 215 -27.54 -8.61 14.85
#